data_AF-A0A2V8GMH1-F1
#
_entry.id   AF-A0A2V8GMH1-F1
#
_cell.length_a   1.000
_cell.length_b   1.000
_cell.length_c   1.000
_cell.angle_alpha   90.00
_cell.angle_beta   90.00
_cell.angle_gamma   90.00
#
_symmetry.space_group_name_H-M   'P 1'
#
loop_
_entity.id
_entity.type
_entity.pdbx_description
1 polymer ?
#
loop_
_entity_poly.entity_id
_entity_poly.type
_entity_poly.pdbx_seq_one_letter_code
_entity_poly.pdbx_strand_id
1 'polypeptide(L)'
;MPKTDQLSAEQRRGTIARYTAVLEGNFIYWMTGAWLAVKSDAARSKIVENLHEEVRDSHPNMMRKFAMAAGALPTTGDTMAVHQSLTDMRLFIGRLSSVRILITMAFFEGLIQRFMPYLAELAQLQGSTEMEYTDVHGVCDVTHTAELYRALEAEMLLSNEAAAAAAGVSFEGVELLRMLCENIITGSRAAVRSARKSDEAYDARLRPVHVSGNGASGVRAQA
;
A
#
# COMPACT_ATOMS: atom_id res chain seq x y z
N MET A 1 6.33 16.16 7.90
CA MET A 1 5.51 16.84 6.88
C MET A 1 5.83 18.32 6.92
N PRO A 2 5.84 19.04 5.79
CA PRO A 2 6.04 20.49 5.77
C PRO A 2 4.90 21.20 6.50
N LYS A 3 5.14 22.40 7.05
CA LYS A 3 4.07 23.20 7.67
C LYS A 3 3.08 23.64 6.59
N THR A 4 1.81 23.46 6.87
CA THR A 4 0.64 23.69 5.99
C THR A 4 0.52 25.15 5.52
N ASP A 5 0.81 26.09 6.42
CA ASP A 5 0.80 27.54 6.20
C ASP A 5 1.95 28.03 5.29
N GLN A 6 3.02 27.24 5.17
CA GLN A 6 4.17 27.53 4.30
C GLN A 6 4.00 27.00 2.87
N LEU A 7 2.95 26.22 2.61
CA LEU A 7 2.67 25.68 1.27
C LEU A 7 1.88 26.69 0.44
N SER A 8 2.12 26.72 -0.87
CA SER A 8 1.24 27.40 -1.82
C SER A 8 -0.09 26.65 -1.95
N ALA A 9 -1.14 27.32 -2.42
CA ALA A 9 -2.43 26.69 -2.71
C ALA A 9 -2.28 25.47 -3.65
N GLU A 10 -1.42 25.59 -4.67
CA GLU A 10 -1.15 24.49 -5.60
C GLU A 10 -0.45 23.30 -4.91
N GLN A 11 0.48 23.55 -3.99
CA GLN A 11 1.15 22.47 -3.24
C GLN A 11 0.17 21.74 -2.30
N ARG A 12 -0.72 22.48 -1.63
CA ARG A 12 -1.77 21.88 -0.79
C ARG A 12 -2.72 21.02 -1.62
N ARG A 13 -3.26 21.60 -2.69
CA ARG A 13 -4.13 20.93 -3.67
C ARG A 13 -3.48 19.68 -4.23
N GLY A 14 -2.24 19.78 -4.68
CA GLY A 14 -1.49 18.65 -5.25
C GLY A 14 -1.30 17.51 -4.25
N THR A 15 -1.08 17.81 -2.97
CA THR A 15 -0.94 16.77 -1.93
C THR A 15 -2.23 15.97 -1.76
N ILE A 16 -3.38 16.66 -1.63
CA ILE A 16 -4.70 16.01 -1.53
C ILE A 16 -4.99 15.20 -2.80
N ALA A 17 -4.72 15.77 -3.97
CA ALA A 17 -4.96 15.12 -5.25
C ALA A 17 -4.13 13.84 -5.43
N ARG A 18 -2.84 13.87 -5.08
CA ARG A 18 -1.97 12.69 -5.15
C ARG A 18 -2.35 11.64 -4.10
N TYR A 19 -2.71 12.06 -2.89
CA TYR A 19 -3.22 11.14 -1.87
C TYR A 19 -4.48 10.41 -2.38
N THR A 20 -5.41 11.17 -2.96
CA THR A 20 -6.65 10.64 -3.57
C THR A 20 -6.35 9.67 -4.71
N ALA A 21 -5.44 10.03 -5.61
CA ALA A 21 -5.02 9.18 -6.74
C ALA A 21 -4.45 7.83 -6.28
N VAL A 22 -3.86 7.78 -5.10
CA VAL A 22 -3.31 6.56 -4.50
C VAL A 22 -4.41 5.82 -3.75
N LEU A 23 -5.04 6.39 -2.74
CA LEU A 23 -5.81 5.58 -1.79
C LEU A 23 -7.22 5.23 -2.26
N GLU A 24 -7.88 6.11 -3.04
CA GLU A 24 -9.28 5.92 -3.46
C GLU A 24 -9.51 4.54 -4.10
N GLY A 25 -8.55 4.09 -4.91
CA GLY A 25 -8.63 2.81 -5.62
C GLY A 25 -7.73 1.69 -5.09
N ASN A 26 -6.89 1.93 -4.07
CA ASN A 26 -5.84 0.96 -3.72
C ASN A 26 -5.89 0.43 -2.30
N PHE A 27 -6.52 1.10 -1.33
CA PHE A 27 -6.54 0.59 0.04
C PHE A 27 -7.24 -0.79 0.12
N ILE A 28 -8.47 -0.88 -0.40
CA ILE A 28 -9.22 -2.15 -0.49
C ILE A 28 -8.43 -3.21 -1.27
N TYR A 29 -7.74 -2.83 -2.35
CA TYR A 29 -6.90 -3.74 -3.12
C TYR A 29 -5.72 -4.29 -2.28
N TRP A 30 -5.04 -3.42 -1.52
CA TRP A 30 -3.94 -3.84 -0.64
C TRP A 30 -4.41 -4.74 0.51
N MET A 31 -5.51 -4.37 1.17
CA MET A 31 -6.11 -5.18 2.24
C MET A 31 -6.64 -6.52 1.72
N THR A 32 -7.17 -6.57 0.49
CA THR A 32 -7.53 -7.83 -0.17
C THR A 32 -6.29 -8.70 -0.42
N GLY A 33 -5.18 -8.10 -0.88
CA GLY A 33 -3.91 -8.81 -1.02
C GLY A 33 -3.39 -9.37 0.30
N ALA A 34 -3.53 -8.62 1.40
CA ALA A 34 -3.23 -9.10 2.74
C ALA A 34 -4.09 -10.32 3.12
N TRP A 35 -5.42 -10.22 2.91
CA TRP A 35 -6.35 -11.31 3.20
C TRP A 35 -6.03 -12.59 2.43
N LEU A 36 -5.67 -12.48 1.15
CA LEU A 36 -5.25 -13.61 0.31
C LEU A 36 -3.94 -14.24 0.78
N ALA A 37 -3.03 -13.45 1.34
CA ALA A 37 -1.71 -13.91 1.75
C ALA A 37 -1.73 -14.65 3.11
N VAL A 38 -2.52 -14.16 4.07
CA VAL A 38 -2.50 -14.68 5.45
C VAL A 38 -3.11 -16.07 5.61
N LYS A 39 -2.58 -16.83 6.57
CA LYS A 39 -2.99 -18.20 6.88
C LYS A 39 -3.76 -18.31 8.19
N SER A 40 -3.47 -17.44 9.16
CA SER A 40 -4.13 -17.45 10.45
C SER A 40 -5.57 -16.96 10.33
N ASP A 41 -6.51 -17.69 10.96
CA ASP A 41 -7.91 -17.27 11.03
C ASP A 41 -8.08 -15.94 11.78
N ALA A 42 -7.24 -15.71 12.80
CA ALA A 42 -7.21 -14.46 13.53
C ALA A 42 -6.88 -13.26 12.61
N ALA A 43 -5.85 -13.36 11.76
CA ALA A 43 -5.55 -12.30 10.82
C ALA A 43 -6.62 -12.15 9.73
N ARG A 44 -7.16 -13.27 9.22
CA ARG A 44 -8.24 -13.24 8.23
C ARG A 44 -9.47 -12.50 8.75
N SER A 45 -9.91 -12.80 9.98
CA SER A 45 -11.07 -12.13 10.60
C SER A 45 -10.86 -10.63 10.67
N LYS A 46 -9.72 -10.19 11.18
CA LYS A 46 -9.42 -8.76 11.38
C LYS A 46 -9.33 -8.00 10.06
N ILE A 47 -8.70 -8.59 9.04
CA ILE A 47 -8.64 -7.98 7.71
C ILE A 47 -10.03 -7.90 7.07
N VAL A 48 -10.87 -8.94 7.22
CA VAL A 48 -12.25 -8.92 6.69
C VAL A 48 -13.12 -7.89 7.39
N GLU A 49 -12.99 -7.74 8.71
CA GLU A 49 -13.72 -6.71 9.47
C GLU A 49 -13.39 -5.31 8.93
N ASN A 50 -12.10 -5.00 8.77
CA ASN A 50 -11.63 -3.75 8.17
C ASN A 50 -12.15 -3.56 6.73
N LEU A 51 -12.00 -4.58 5.87
CA LEU A 51 -12.54 -4.54 4.50
C LEU A 51 -14.06 -4.32 4.46
N HIS A 52 -14.79 -4.90 5.42
CA HIS A 52 -16.23 -4.75 5.49
C HIS A 52 -16.63 -3.31 5.84
N GLU A 53 -15.92 -2.66 6.76
CA GLU A 53 -16.13 -1.24 7.06
C GLU A 53 -15.84 -0.36 5.84
N GLU A 54 -14.67 -0.53 5.22
CA GLU A 54 -14.25 0.21 4.02
C GLU A 54 -15.28 0.16 2.88
N VAL A 55 -15.84 -1.04 2.65
CA VAL A 55 -16.82 -1.28 1.58
C VAL A 55 -18.21 -0.82 1.99
N ARG A 56 -18.68 -1.19 3.19
CA ARG A 56 -20.05 -0.89 3.67
C ARG A 56 -20.28 0.61 3.71
N ASP A 57 -19.31 1.35 4.25
CA ASP A 57 -19.44 2.79 4.47
C ASP A 57 -18.97 3.58 3.23
N SER A 58 -18.40 2.90 2.23
CA SER A 58 -17.95 3.49 0.96
C SER A 58 -16.86 4.54 1.17
N HIS A 59 -15.78 4.16 1.87
CA HIS A 59 -14.62 5.02 2.13
C HIS A 59 -14.02 5.62 0.85
N PRO A 60 -13.94 4.91 -0.30
CA PRO A 60 -13.54 5.53 -1.56
C PRO A 60 -14.41 6.73 -1.96
N ASN A 61 -15.73 6.65 -1.75
CA ASN A 61 -16.64 7.75 -2.05
C ASN A 61 -16.47 8.90 -1.06
N MET A 62 -16.23 8.63 0.22
CA MET A 62 -15.90 9.68 1.21
C MET A 62 -14.63 10.44 0.79
N MET A 63 -13.56 9.71 0.40
CA MET A 63 -12.34 10.32 -0.11
C MET A 63 -12.59 11.17 -1.36
N ARG A 64 -13.41 10.66 -2.30
CA ARG A 64 -13.76 11.39 -3.51
C ARG A 64 -14.47 12.70 -3.18
N LYS A 65 -15.46 12.69 -2.27
CA LYS A 65 -16.15 13.91 -1.81
C LYS A 65 -15.19 14.90 -1.17
N PHE A 66 -14.30 14.43 -0.30
CA PHE A 66 -13.26 15.25 0.34
C PHE A 66 -12.38 15.96 -0.69
N ALA A 67 -11.88 15.21 -1.69
CA ALA A 67 -11.06 15.77 -2.76
C ALA A 67 -11.84 16.76 -3.64
N MET A 68 -13.12 16.49 -3.94
CA MET A 68 -13.98 17.40 -4.70
C MET A 68 -14.20 18.72 -3.97
N ALA A 69 -14.55 18.67 -2.68
CA ALA A 69 -14.80 19.85 -1.87
C ALA A 69 -13.55 20.72 -1.68
N ALA A 70 -12.36 20.11 -1.64
CA ALA A 70 -11.09 20.83 -1.60
C ALA A 70 -10.59 21.34 -2.97
N GLY A 71 -11.35 21.14 -4.06
CA GLY A 71 -10.92 21.51 -5.42
C GLY A 71 -9.69 20.71 -5.90
N ALA A 72 -9.52 19.50 -5.37
CA ALA A 72 -8.29 18.70 -5.47
C ALA A 72 -8.53 17.32 -6.11
N LEU A 73 -9.47 17.22 -7.06
CA LEU A 73 -9.60 16.01 -7.87
C LEU A 73 -8.27 15.70 -8.59
N PRO A 74 -7.83 14.42 -8.60
CA PRO A 74 -6.62 14.03 -9.30
C PRO A 74 -6.63 14.42 -10.78
N THR A 75 -5.53 15.00 -11.24
CA THR A 75 -5.24 15.16 -12.67
C THR A 75 -4.37 13.99 -13.16
N THR A 76 -4.17 13.92 -14.47
CA THR A 76 -3.14 13.03 -15.05
C THR A 76 -1.76 13.33 -14.48
N GLY A 77 -1.42 14.60 -14.25
CA GLY A 77 -0.14 15.00 -13.68
C GLY A 77 0.07 14.46 -12.26
N ASP A 78 -0.95 14.58 -11.40
CA ASP A 78 -0.93 14.04 -10.03
C ASP A 78 -0.74 12.52 -10.05
N THR A 79 -1.51 11.83 -10.90
CA THR A 79 -1.43 10.37 -11.05
C THR A 79 -0.04 9.93 -11.52
N MET A 80 0.54 10.62 -12.51
CA MET A 80 1.88 10.32 -13.03
C MET A 80 2.99 10.60 -12.00
N ALA A 81 2.81 11.54 -11.08
CA ALA A 81 3.81 11.87 -10.06
C ALA A 81 4.00 10.74 -9.04
N VAL A 82 2.95 9.96 -8.75
CA VAL A 82 2.98 8.85 -7.79
C VAL A 82 3.01 7.47 -8.46
N HIS A 83 2.87 7.41 -9.78
CA HIS A 83 2.66 6.17 -10.54
C HIS A 83 3.70 5.08 -10.24
N GLN A 84 4.99 5.42 -10.25
CA GLN A 84 6.06 4.43 -10.05
C GLN A 84 6.00 3.86 -8.63
N SER A 85 6.01 4.71 -7.60
CA SER A 85 5.95 4.27 -6.19
C SER A 85 4.66 3.50 -5.87
N LEU A 86 3.55 3.87 -6.51
CA LEU A 86 2.29 3.12 -6.37
C LEU A 86 2.39 1.75 -7.03
N THR A 87 3.03 1.67 -8.20
CA THR A 87 3.27 0.40 -8.90
C THR A 87 4.19 -0.50 -8.08
N ASP A 88 5.24 0.04 -7.47
CA ASP A 88 6.16 -0.71 -6.62
C ASP A 88 5.41 -1.31 -5.40
N MET A 89 4.51 -0.53 -4.78
CA MET A 89 3.62 -1.04 -3.73
C MET A 89 2.70 -2.16 -4.23
N ARG A 90 2.09 -2.03 -5.42
CA ARG A 90 1.24 -3.08 -6.00
C ARG A 90 2.03 -4.36 -6.26
N LEU A 91 3.25 -4.25 -6.80
CA LEU A 91 4.14 -5.38 -7.02
C LEU A 91 4.55 -6.03 -5.69
N PHE A 92 4.84 -5.23 -4.67
CA PHE A 92 5.13 -5.72 -3.32
C PHE A 92 3.97 -6.56 -2.76
N ILE A 93 2.74 -6.04 -2.80
CA ILE A 93 1.53 -6.74 -2.36
C ILE A 93 1.29 -8.01 -3.19
N GLY A 94 1.51 -7.93 -4.50
CA GLY A 94 1.32 -9.04 -5.44
C GLY A 94 2.22 -10.26 -5.20
N ARG A 95 3.27 -10.13 -4.36
CA ARG A 95 4.08 -11.28 -3.92
C ARG A 95 3.40 -12.14 -2.86
N LEU A 96 2.29 -11.67 -2.27
CA LEU A 96 1.49 -12.38 -1.27
C LEU A 96 2.32 -12.92 -0.09
N SER A 97 3.30 -12.14 0.37
CA SER A 97 4.13 -12.47 1.52
C SER A 97 3.43 -12.01 2.81
N SER A 98 2.84 -12.95 3.55
CA SER A 98 1.85 -12.64 4.59
C SER A 98 2.41 -11.75 5.71
N VAL A 99 3.54 -12.13 6.30
CA VAL A 99 4.15 -11.39 7.43
C VAL A 99 4.59 -10.00 6.96
N ARG A 100 5.19 -9.90 5.77
CA ARG A 100 5.66 -8.62 5.22
C ARG A 100 4.51 -7.67 4.92
N ILE A 101 3.42 -8.18 4.35
CA ILE A 101 2.23 -7.38 4.06
C ILE A 101 1.58 -6.91 5.36
N LEU A 102 1.42 -7.78 6.36
CA LEU A 102 0.83 -7.39 7.65
C LEU A 102 1.63 -6.30 8.37
N ILE A 103 2.97 -6.41 8.41
CA ILE A 103 3.82 -5.34 8.96
C ILE A 103 3.58 -4.02 8.21
N THR A 104 3.49 -4.10 6.90
CA THR A 104 3.30 -2.93 6.02
C THR A 104 1.93 -2.29 6.24
N MET A 105 0.85 -3.08 6.34
CA MET A 105 -0.50 -2.56 6.57
C MET A 105 -0.68 -2.03 8.00
N ALA A 106 -0.16 -2.72 9.01
CA ALA A 106 -0.19 -2.23 10.40
C ALA A 106 0.56 -0.89 10.53
N PHE A 107 1.72 -0.76 9.87
CA PHE A 107 2.44 0.51 9.82
C PHE A 107 1.64 1.59 9.07
N PHE A 108 1.01 1.23 7.95
CA PHE A 108 0.25 2.18 7.14
C PHE A 108 -0.94 2.78 7.90
N GLU A 109 -1.74 1.97 8.58
CA GLU A 109 -2.86 2.43 9.40
C GLU A 109 -2.39 3.37 10.52
N GLY A 110 -1.27 3.03 11.18
CA GLY A 110 -0.68 3.90 12.18
C GLY A 110 -0.14 5.22 11.61
N LEU A 111 0.32 5.21 10.35
CA LEU A 111 0.76 6.40 9.64
C LEU A 111 -0.41 7.30 9.23
N ILE A 112 -1.52 6.71 8.75
CA ILE A 112 -2.71 7.46 8.33
C ILE A 112 -3.24 8.31 9.48
N GLN A 113 -3.25 7.81 10.71
CA GLN A 113 -3.65 8.58 11.89
C GLN A 113 -2.94 9.94 11.99
N ARG A 114 -1.65 9.99 11.66
CA ARG A 114 -0.88 11.25 11.66
C ARG A 114 -1.16 12.10 10.42
N PHE A 115 -1.52 11.46 9.32
CA PHE A 115 -1.79 12.11 8.05
C PHE A 115 -3.18 12.77 8.01
N MET A 116 -4.17 12.27 8.75
CA MET A 116 -5.54 12.80 8.73
C MET A 116 -5.64 14.26 9.20
N PRO A 117 -5.07 14.67 10.36
CA PRO A 117 -5.08 16.07 10.77
C PRO A 117 -4.38 16.98 9.75
N TYR A 118 -3.31 16.47 9.14
CA TYR A 118 -2.57 17.21 8.12
C TYR A 118 -3.43 17.43 6.86
N LEU A 119 -4.08 16.39 6.33
CA LEU A 119 -4.98 16.52 5.17
C LEU A 119 -6.17 17.44 5.47
N ALA A 120 -6.76 17.34 6.66
CA ALA A 120 -7.87 18.19 7.08
C ALA A 120 -7.46 19.67 7.05
N GLU A 121 -6.30 20.00 7.61
CA GLU A 121 -5.77 21.37 7.60
C GLU A 121 -5.47 21.87 6.18
N LEU A 122 -4.89 21.02 5.32
CA LEU A 122 -4.69 21.36 3.91
C LEU A 122 -6.02 21.67 3.20
N ALA A 123 -7.06 20.88 3.45
CA ALA A 123 -8.38 21.04 2.84
C ALA A 123 -9.09 22.30 3.35
N GLN A 124 -8.99 22.61 4.65
CA GLN A 124 -9.51 23.86 5.23
C GLN A 124 -8.84 25.09 4.61
N LEU A 125 -7.51 25.06 4.42
CA LEU A 125 -6.78 26.13 3.74
C LEU A 125 -7.11 26.24 2.24
N GLN A 126 -7.72 25.20 1.65
CA GLN A 126 -8.29 25.22 0.31
C GLN A 126 -9.77 25.68 0.29
N GLY A 127 -10.35 26.00 1.44
CA GLY A 127 -11.74 26.43 1.58
C GLY A 127 -12.77 25.30 1.69
N SER A 128 -12.32 24.05 1.87
CA SER A 128 -13.24 22.92 2.10
C SER A 128 -13.86 22.99 3.49
N THR A 129 -15.13 22.59 3.58
CA THR A 129 -15.84 22.31 4.84
C THR A 129 -16.16 20.82 5.00
N GLU A 130 -15.87 20.01 3.98
CA GLU A 130 -16.10 18.56 4.00
C GLU A 130 -14.92 17.84 4.66
N MET A 131 -15.17 17.17 5.79
CA MET A 131 -14.15 16.56 6.67
C MET A 131 -14.48 15.12 7.07
N GLU A 132 -15.58 14.53 6.59
CA GLU A 132 -16.06 13.19 6.94
C GLU A 132 -14.93 12.15 6.83
N TYR A 133 -14.21 12.16 5.71
CA TYR A 133 -13.11 11.24 5.46
C TYR A 133 -12.01 11.32 6.54
N THR A 134 -11.57 12.53 6.89
CA THR A 134 -10.49 12.72 7.88
C THR A 134 -10.96 12.48 9.31
N ASP A 135 -12.23 12.73 9.60
CA ASP A 135 -12.81 12.51 10.93
C ASP A 135 -12.96 11.00 11.23
N VAL A 136 -13.43 10.23 10.25
CA VAL A 136 -13.55 8.75 10.36
C VAL A 136 -12.17 8.12 10.54
N HIS A 137 -11.24 8.38 9.63
CA HIS A 137 -9.89 7.77 9.67
C HIS A 137 -8.99 8.35 10.78
N GLY A 138 -9.34 9.50 11.35
CA GLY A 138 -8.65 10.04 12.53
C GLY A 138 -8.86 9.20 13.80
N VAL A 139 -9.92 8.38 13.84
CA VAL A 139 -10.32 7.58 15.00
C VAL A 139 -10.24 6.07 14.72
N CYS A 140 -10.84 5.59 13.63
CA CYS A 140 -10.97 4.16 13.35
C CYS A 140 -9.61 3.45 13.23
N ASP A 141 -8.65 4.08 12.57
CA ASP A 141 -7.36 3.47 12.21
C ASP A 141 -6.47 3.17 13.44
N VAL A 142 -6.76 3.78 14.61
CA VAL A 142 -6.07 3.45 15.87
C VAL A 142 -6.38 2.02 16.29
N THR A 143 -7.65 1.64 16.19
CA THR A 143 -8.11 0.29 16.54
C THR A 143 -7.56 -0.71 15.53
N HIS A 144 -7.66 -0.41 14.23
CA HIS A 144 -7.15 -1.27 13.16
C HIS A 144 -5.64 -1.51 13.28
N THR A 145 -4.85 -0.48 13.57
CA THR A 145 -3.40 -0.62 13.78
C THR A 145 -3.11 -1.63 14.89
N ALA A 146 -3.75 -1.48 16.05
CA ALA A 146 -3.54 -2.38 17.18
C ALA A 146 -4.00 -3.81 16.87
N GLU A 147 -5.12 -3.96 16.17
CA GLU A 147 -5.65 -5.25 15.75
C GLU A 147 -4.78 -5.96 14.72
N LEU A 148 -4.24 -5.24 13.74
CA LEU A 148 -3.31 -5.77 12.75
C LEU A 148 -1.99 -6.20 13.38
N TYR A 149 -1.49 -5.50 14.40
CA TYR A 149 -0.31 -5.95 15.15
C TYR A 149 -0.57 -7.24 15.95
N ARG A 150 -1.75 -7.39 16.56
CA ARG A 150 -2.13 -8.67 17.22
C ARG A 150 -2.29 -9.80 16.20
N ALA A 151 -2.89 -9.51 15.05
CA ALA A 151 -3.01 -10.46 13.94
C ALA A 151 -1.65 -10.89 13.39
N LEU A 152 -0.68 -9.97 13.34
CA LEU A 152 0.70 -10.25 12.93
C LEU A 152 1.36 -11.29 13.83
N GLU A 153 1.20 -11.18 15.15
CA GLU A 153 1.76 -12.17 16.08
C GLU A 153 1.24 -13.58 15.78
N ALA A 154 -0.08 -13.72 15.55
CA ALA A 154 -0.70 -15.00 15.20
C ALA A 154 -0.20 -15.53 13.84
N GLU A 155 -0.04 -14.66 12.84
CA GLU A 155 0.45 -15.06 11.51
C GLU A 155 1.92 -15.50 11.57
N MET A 156 2.76 -14.82 12.35
CA MET A 156 4.17 -15.16 12.49
C MET A 156 4.39 -16.54 13.10
N LEU A 157 3.51 -16.99 14.01
CA LEU A 157 3.56 -18.34 14.58
C LEU A 157 3.30 -19.45 13.55
N LEU A 158 2.56 -19.15 12.49
CA LEU A 158 2.22 -20.11 11.42
C LEU A 158 3.13 -19.99 10.20
N SER A 159 3.89 -18.91 10.09
CA SER A 159 4.65 -18.59 8.89
C SER A 159 6.05 -19.19 8.90
N ASN A 160 6.37 -19.99 7.89
CA ASN A 160 7.75 -20.38 7.58
C ASN A 160 8.62 -19.15 7.19
N GLU A 161 7.99 -18.01 6.85
CA GLU A 161 8.71 -16.75 6.67
C GLU A 161 9.28 -16.24 7.99
N ALA A 162 8.70 -16.55 9.15
CA ALA A 162 9.27 -16.17 10.44
C ALA A 162 10.63 -16.84 10.67
N ALA A 163 10.81 -18.08 10.19
CA ALA A 163 12.10 -18.78 10.19
C ALA A 163 13.08 -18.18 9.17
N ALA A 164 12.61 -17.74 7.99
CA ALA A 164 13.44 -17.00 7.02
C ALA A 164 13.75 -15.56 7.49
N ALA A 165 12.90 -14.99 8.33
CA ALA A 165 13.01 -13.67 8.95
C ALA A 165 13.89 -13.65 10.20
N ALA A 166 14.19 -14.81 10.80
CA ALA A 166 15.27 -14.94 11.79
C ALA A 166 16.65 -14.60 11.16
N ALA A 167 16.76 -14.57 9.82
CA ALA A 167 17.90 -14.01 9.09
C ALA A 167 17.77 -12.49 8.77
N GLY A 168 16.71 -11.82 9.27
CA GLY A 168 16.40 -10.40 9.10
C GLY A 168 15.02 -10.18 8.45
N VAL A 169 14.01 -9.78 9.23
CA VAL A 169 12.73 -9.27 8.69
C VAL A 169 13.05 -8.06 7.80
N SER A 170 12.70 -8.14 6.51
CA SER A 170 12.84 -7.02 5.59
C SER A 170 11.67 -6.05 5.76
N PHE A 171 11.95 -4.79 6.13
CA PHE A 171 10.97 -3.69 6.17
C PHE A 171 10.75 -3.04 4.80
N GLU A 172 10.98 -3.77 3.71
CA GLU A 172 10.85 -3.29 2.33
C GLU A 172 9.52 -2.59 2.07
N GLY A 173 8.39 -3.16 2.51
CA GLY A 173 7.08 -2.54 2.31
C GLY A 173 6.91 -1.22 3.06
N VAL A 174 7.52 -1.08 4.24
CA VAL A 174 7.54 0.18 5.00
C VAL A 174 8.35 1.25 4.26
N GLU A 175 9.50 0.88 3.69
CA GLU A 175 10.30 1.81 2.87
C GLU A 175 9.58 2.24 1.58
N LEU A 176 8.89 1.30 0.92
CA LEU A 176 8.06 1.60 -0.25
C LEU A 176 6.91 2.56 0.11
N LEU A 177 6.23 2.34 1.24
CA LEU A 177 5.20 3.26 1.74
C LEU A 177 5.77 4.63 2.05
N ARG A 178 6.94 4.71 2.70
CA ARG A 178 7.60 5.99 2.99
C ARG A 178 7.88 6.76 1.70
N MET A 179 8.45 6.10 0.69
CA MET A 179 8.70 6.73 -0.62
C MET A 179 7.41 7.18 -1.31
N LEU A 180 6.34 6.37 -1.23
CA LEU A 180 5.03 6.74 -1.76
C LEU A 180 4.46 7.97 -1.06
N CYS A 181 4.51 8.04 0.27
CA CYS A 181 4.08 9.21 1.04
C CYS A 181 4.91 10.45 0.73
N GLU A 182 6.23 10.31 0.57
CA GLU A 182 7.10 11.41 0.14
C GLU A 182 6.71 11.94 -1.24
N ASN A 183 6.41 11.05 -2.20
CA ASN A 183 5.96 11.45 -3.54
C ASN A 183 4.55 12.08 -3.49
N ILE A 184 3.66 11.62 -2.61
CA ILE A 184 2.36 12.26 -2.36
C ILE A 184 2.55 13.71 -1.87
N ILE A 185 3.41 13.93 -0.87
CA ILE A 185 3.62 15.27 -0.30
C ILE A 185 4.33 16.19 -1.30
N THR A 186 5.42 15.72 -1.90
CA THR A 186 6.33 16.58 -2.67
C THR A 186 5.96 16.69 -4.14
N GLY A 187 5.21 15.73 -4.68
CA GLY A 187 5.00 15.59 -6.13
C GLY A 187 6.29 15.36 -6.92
N SER A 188 7.42 15.17 -6.23
CA SER A 188 8.71 14.89 -6.85
C SER A 188 8.77 13.41 -7.16
N ARG A 189 9.28 13.05 -8.35
CA ARG A 189 9.73 11.67 -8.59
C ARG A 189 10.97 11.47 -7.72
N ALA A 190 10.83 11.06 -6.47
CA ALA A 190 11.98 10.66 -5.68
C ALA A 190 12.71 9.57 -6.48
N ALA A 191 13.91 9.90 -6.96
CA ALA A 191 14.62 9.09 -7.93
C ALA A 191 14.91 7.71 -7.32
N VAL A 192 14.33 6.69 -7.94
CA VAL A 192 14.52 5.27 -7.69
C VAL A 192 16.01 4.95 -7.71
N ARG A 193 16.65 4.94 -6.53
CA ARG A 193 18.07 4.58 -6.38
C ARG A 193 18.31 3.50 -5.32
N SER A 194 17.29 3.16 -4.52
CA SER A 194 17.36 2.11 -3.49
C SER A 194 16.79 0.75 -3.93
N ALA A 195 15.76 0.72 -4.78
CA ALA A 195 15.10 -0.53 -5.21
C ALA A 195 15.93 -1.39 -6.19
N ARG A 196 16.88 -0.78 -6.92
CA ARG A 196 17.68 -1.51 -7.92
C ARG A 196 18.61 -2.58 -7.33
N LYS A 197 18.88 -2.53 -6.02
CA LYS A 197 19.69 -3.56 -5.32
C LYS A 197 18.88 -4.80 -4.92
N SER A 198 17.54 -4.73 -4.82
CA SER A 198 16.72 -5.88 -4.48
C SER A 198 16.34 -6.73 -5.70
N ASP A 199 16.19 -6.12 -6.87
CA ASP A 199 15.81 -6.82 -8.10
C ASP A 199 16.92 -7.72 -8.65
N GLU A 200 18.18 -7.28 -8.60
CA GLU A 200 19.34 -8.13 -8.98
C GLU A 200 19.45 -9.40 -8.10
N ALA A 201 19.00 -9.32 -6.85
CA ALA A 201 18.97 -10.45 -5.91
C ALA A 201 17.71 -11.34 -6.04
N TYR A 202 16.67 -10.86 -6.72
CA TYR A 202 15.42 -11.60 -6.97
C TYR A 202 15.49 -12.35 -8.30
N ASP A 203 15.99 -11.72 -9.36
CA ASP A 203 16.11 -12.31 -10.70
C ASP A 203 17.10 -13.49 -10.72
N ALA A 204 18.12 -13.46 -9.86
CA ALA A 204 19.04 -14.57 -9.65
C ALA A 204 18.38 -15.85 -9.08
N ARG A 205 17.22 -15.74 -8.42
CA ARG A 205 16.52 -16.86 -7.78
C ARG A 205 15.41 -17.48 -8.62
N LEU A 206 15.05 -16.86 -9.75
CA LEU A 206 13.98 -17.32 -10.65
C LEU A 206 14.47 -18.04 -11.91
N ARG A 207 15.76 -18.39 -12.00
CA ARG A 207 16.23 -19.22 -13.12
C ARG A 207 15.47 -20.56 -13.12
N PRO A 208 14.80 -20.93 -14.23
CA PRO A 208 14.07 -22.18 -14.29
C PRO A 208 15.05 -23.36 -14.17
N VAL A 209 14.74 -24.28 -13.26
CA VAL A 209 15.38 -25.59 -13.18
C VAL A 209 15.16 -26.27 -14.54
N HIS A 210 16.25 -26.54 -15.26
CA HIS A 210 16.21 -27.25 -16.52
C HIS A 210 15.77 -28.70 -16.24
N VAL A 211 14.49 -29.00 -16.48
CA VAL A 211 14.00 -30.38 -16.45
C VAL A 211 14.32 -31.00 -17.80
N SER A 212 15.38 -31.81 -17.86
CA SER A 212 15.68 -32.62 -19.04
C SER A 212 14.68 -33.77 -19.14
N GLY A 213 13.58 -33.55 -19.87
CA GLY A 213 12.59 -34.57 -20.22
C GLY A 213 13.02 -35.37 -21.44
N ASN A 214 13.35 -36.65 -21.22
CA ASN A 214 13.42 -37.68 -22.25
C ASN A 214 12.04 -37.92 -22.88
N GLY A 215 12.00 -38.09 -24.21
CA GLY A 215 10.93 -38.84 -24.88
C GLY A 215 10.31 -38.15 -26.09
N ALA A 216 10.84 -38.42 -27.28
CA ALA A 216 10.06 -38.33 -28.51
C ALA A 216 10.46 -39.49 -29.44
N SER A 217 9.56 -40.47 -29.50
CA SER A 217 9.48 -41.60 -30.42
C SER A 217 9.41 -41.13 -31.88
N GLY A 218 10.41 -41.50 -32.69
CA GLY A 218 10.38 -41.38 -34.15
C GLY A 218 10.23 -42.76 -34.80
N VAL A 219 9.02 -43.05 -35.28
CA VAL A 219 8.73 -44.21 -36.14
C VAL A 219 9.41 -43.97 -37.50
N ARG A 220 10.30 -44.87 -37.90
CA ARG A 220 10.91 -44.89 -39.24
C ARG A 220 10.01 -45.65 -40.21
N ALA A 221 9.65 -45.01 -41.32
CA ALA A 221 9.03 -45.65 -42.48
C ALA A 221 10.05 -46.57 -43.19
N GLN A 222 9.57 -47.75 -43.60
CA GLN A 222 10.32 -48.71 -44.41
C GLN A 222 10.39 -48.27 -45.87
N ALA A 223 11.52 -48.58 -46.50
CA ALA A 223 11.67 -48.89 -47.92
C ALA A 223 12.33 -50.28 -48.01
#